data_AF-A0A949DIN5-F1
#
_entry.id   AF-A0A949DIN5-F1
#
_cell.length_a   1.000
_cell.length_b   1.000
_cell.length_c   1.000
_cell.angle_alpha   90.00
_cell.angle_beta   90.00
_cell.angle_gamma   90.00
#
_symmetry.space_group_name_H-M   'P 1'
#
loop_
_entity.id
_entity.type
_entity.pdbx_description
1 polymer ?
#
loop_
_entity_poly.entity_id
_entity_poly.type
_entity_poly.pdbx_seq_one_letter_code
_entity_poly.pdbx_strand_id
1 'polypeptide(L)'
;MIAGIHEQDLIAYMIFGLILNFAFSIMFGLYLSKNIGMQEMISSKGDKEQNILISLSLLVPYAKMLITLYRVGILQIFFLNKGYSHKEFWIYMTHKHN
;
A
#
# COMPACT_ATOMS: atom_id res chain seq x y z
N MET A 1 16.29 12.81 26.72
CA MET A 1 16.55 11.76 25.72
C MET A 1 15.89 10.45 26.16
N ILE A 2 14.55 10.40 26.23
CA ILE A 2 13.71 9.20 26.47
C ILE A 2 12.32 9.48 25.87
N ALA A 3 12.28 9.87 24.59
CA ALA A 3 11.03 10.14 23.87
C ALA A 3 11.09 9.67 22.40
N GLY A 4 12.29 9.57 21.81
CA GLY A 4 12.48 9.06 20.45
C GLY A 4 12.57 7.53 20.32
N ILE A 5 12.90 6.81 21.40
CA ILE A 5 13.05 5.33 21.36
C ILE A 5 11.68 4.65 21.17
N HIS A 6 10.63 5.17 21.84
CA HIS A 6 9.28 4.60 21.75
C HIS A 6 8.63 4.78 20.38
N GLU A 7 8.86 5.90 19.69
CA GLU A 7 8.28 6.13 18.35
C GLU A 7 8.90 5.19 17.31
N GLN A 8 10.22 4.98 17.37
CA GLN A 8 10.93 4.08 16.47
C GLN A 8 10.51 2.63 16.68
N ASP A 9 10.38 2.18 17.93
CA ASP A 9 9.91 0.84 18.25
C ASP A 9 8.45 0.63 17.82
N LEU A 10 7.58 1.62 18.03
CA LEU A 10 6.18 1.59 17.59
C LEU A 10 6.07 1.50 16.06
N ILE A 11 6.88 2.28 15.33
CA ILE A 11 6.99 2.19 13.87
C ILE A 11 7.49 0.80 13.44
N ALA A 12 8.48 0.25 14.13
CA ALA A 12 8.99 -1.09 13.84
C ALA A 12 7.90 -2.17 14.04
N TYR A 13 7.11 -2.09 15.12
CA TYR A 13 5.98 -3.00 15.34
C TYR A 13 4.89 -2.84 14.28
N MET A 14 4.59 -1.62 13.84
CA MET A 14 3.63 -1.39 12.75
C MET A 14 4.11 -1.96 11.42
N ILE A 15 5.38 -1.72 11.05
CA ILE A 15 5.99 -2.26 9.83
C ILE A 15 6.02 -3.79 9.89
N PHE A 16 6.41 -4.36 11.04
CA PHE A 16 6.41 -5.81 11.24
C PHE A 16 4.99 -6.38 11.10
N GLY A 17 3.99 -5.75 11.70
CA GLY A 17 2.59 -6.14 11.58
C GLY A 17 2.09 -6.10 10.13
N LEU A 18 2.49 -5.09 9.36
CA LEU A 18 2.17 -4.97 7.92
C LEU A 18 2.82 -6.09 7.10
N ILE A 19 4.12 -6.36 7.32
CA ILE A 19 4.85 -7.43 6.65
C ILE A 19 4.22 -8.79 6.99
N LEU A 20 3.91 -9.02 8.26
CA LEU A 20 3.31 -10.27 8.73
C LEU A 20 1.90 -10.48 8.15
N ASN A 21 1.09 -9.42 8.08
CA ASN A 21 -0.22 -9.45 7.43
C ASN A 21 -0.10 -9.83 5.95
N PHE A 22 0.86 -9.24 5.24
CA PHE A 22 1.12 -9.55 3.84
C PHE A 22 1.58 -11.01 3.66
N ALA A 23 2.48 -11.49 4.53
CA ALA A 23 2.94 -12.88 4.52
C ALA A 23 1.78 -13.86 4.74
N PHE A 24 0.91 -13.61 5.72
CA PHE A 24 -0.27 -14.44 5.95
C PHE A 24 -1.27 -14.38 4.80
N SER A 25 -1.47 -13.20 4.19
CA SER A 25 -2.34 -13.05 3.03
C SER A 25 -1.85 -13.88 1.82
N ILE A 26 -0.54 -13.86 1.55
CA ILE A 26 0.06 -14.71 0.51
C ILE A 26 -0.08 -16.19 0.88
N MET A 27 0.25 -16.58 2.11
CA MET A 27 0.17 -17.97 2.55
C MET A 27 -1.27 -18.51 2.44
N PHE A 28 -2.26 -17.68 2.79
CA PHE A 28 -3.67 -17.98 2.62
C PHE A 28 -4.07 -18.11 1.15
N GLY A 29 -3.62 -17.21 0.29
CA GLY A 29 -3.85 -17.29 -1.16
C GLY A 29 -3.26 -18.56 -1.77
N LEU A 30 -2.04 -18.94 -1.37
CA LEU A 30 -1.39 -20.19 -1.79
C LEU A 30 -2.14 -21.43 -1.26
N TYR A 31 -2.59 -21.38 0.00
CA TYR A 31 -3.41 -22.45 0.58
C TYR A 31 -4.72 -22.63 -0.20
N LEU A 32 -5.47 -21.57 -0.47
CA LEU A 32 -6.68 -21.64 -1.28
C LEU A 32 -6.40 -22.13 -2.70
N SER A 33 -5.37 -21.59 -3.35
CA SER A 33 -4.98 -21.99 -4.71
C SER A 33 -4.57 -23.46 -4.78
N LYS A 34 -4.00 -24.03 -3.71
CA LYS A 34 -3.63 -25.45 -3.65
C LYS A 34 -4.82 -26.38 -3.44
N ASN A 35 -5.82 -25.94 -2.64
CA ASN A 35 -6.97 -26.78 -2.29
C ASN A 35 -8.14 -26.68 -3.29
N ILE A 36 -8.30 -25.52 -3.95
CA ILE A 36 -9.38 -25.27 -4.93
C ILE A 36 -8.82 -25.30 -6.35
N GLY A 37 -7.59 -24.83 -6.58
CA GLY A 37 -7.05 -24.63 -7.92
C GLY A 37 -7.40 -23.25 -8.48
N MET A 38 -6.42 -22.58 -9.11
CA MET A 38 -6.55 -21.18 -9.56
C MET A 38 -7.72 -20.98 -10.54
N GLN A 39 -7.94 -21.92 -11.46
CA GLN A 39 -9.04 -21.87 -12.43
C GLN A 39 -10.42 -22.02 -11.77
N GLU A 40 -10.56 -22.96 -10.83
CA GLU A 40 -11.79 -23.08 -10.06
C GLU A 40 -12.03 -21.83 -9.22
N MET A 41 -11.02 -21.25 -8.59
CA MET A 41 -11.13 -20.01 -7.81
C MET A 41 -11.61 -18.80 -8.63
N ILE A 42 -11.26 -18.75 -9.92
CA ILE A 42 -11.70 -17.70 -10.84
C ILE A 42 -13.09 -18.00 -11.42
N SER A 43 -13.41 -19.27 -11.70
CA SER A 43 -14.71 -19.68 -12.28
C SER A 43 -15.83 -19.78 -11.25
N SER A 44 -15.51 -20.12 -10.00
CA SER A 44 -16.44 -20.16 -8.86
C SER A 44 -16.62 -18.80 -8.18
N LYS A 45 -16.20 -17.71 -8.84
CA LYS A 45 -16.58 -16.35 -8.45
C LYS A 45 -18.10 -16.32 -8.36
N GLY A 46 -18.61 -16.28 -7.12
CA GLY A 46 -20.00 -16.55 -6.82
C GLY A 46 -20.97 -15.73 -7.66
N ASP A 47 -22.10 -16.36 -8.01
CA ASP A 47 -23.25 -15.84 -8.77
C ASP A 47 -23.93 -14.58 -8.19
N LYS A 48 -23.30 -13.91 -7.23
CA LYS A 48 -23.78 -12.63 -6.72
C LYS A 48 -23.24 -11.52 -7.60
N GLU A 49 -24.13 -10.90 -8.38
CA GLU A 49 -23.85 -9.62 -9.02
C GLU A 49 -23.32 -8.64 -7.97
N GLN A 50 -22.02 -8.35 -8.03
CA GLN A 50 -21.42 -7.35 -7.17
C GLN A 50 -22.01 -6.00 -7.55
N ASN A 51 -22.67 -5.34 -6.60
CA ASN A 51 -23.17 -3.99 -6.79
C ASN A 51 -22.01 -3.10 -7.26
N ILE A 52 -22.26 -2.28 -8.29
CA ILE A 52 -21.27 -1.38 -8.92
C ILE A 52 -20.56 -0.52 -7.86
N LEU A 53 -21.26 -0.15 -6.78
CA LEU A 53 -20.70 0.58 -5.65
C LEU A 53 -19.60 -0.20 -4.90
N ILE A 54 -19.73 -1.53 -4.77
CA ILE A 54 -18.73 -2.41 -4.14
C ILE A 54 -17.54 -2.62 -5.08
N SER A 55 -17.79 -2.75 -6.39
CA SER A 55 -16.71 -2.81 -7.38
C SER A 55 -15.90 -1.50 -7.41
N LEU A 56 -16.58 -0.35 -7.32
CA LEU A 56 -15.94 0.95 -7.24
C LEU A 56 -15.17 1.16 -5.92
N SER A 57 -15.69 0.64 -4.80
CA SER A 57 -14.98 0.71 -3.52
C SER A 57 -13.70 -0.14 -3.50
N LEU A 58 -13.66 -1.25 -4.25
CA LEU A 58 -12.45 -2.03 -4.46
C LEU A 58 -11.39 -1.26 -5.26
N LEU A 59 -11.78 -0.38 -6.18
CA LEU A 59 -10.84 0.46 -6.96
C LEU A 59 -10.17 1.56 -6.13
N VAL A 60 -10.84 2.10 -5.12
CA VAL A 60 -10.34 3.22 -4.30
C VAL A 60 -8.98 2.90 -3.62
N PRO A 61 -8.80 1.75 -2.94
CA PRO A 61 -7.50 1.35 -2.40
C PRO A 61 -6.38 1.30 -3.44
N TYR A 62 -6.65 0.73 -4.62
CA TYR A 62 -5.64 0.62 -5.69
C TYR A 62 -5.27 1.99 -6.28
N ALA A 63 -6.26 2.86 -6.51
CA ALA A 63 -6.01 4.23 -6.95
C ALA A 63 -5.17 5.00 -5.92
N LYS A 64 -5.50 4.87 -4.63
CA LYS A 64 -4.71 5.47 -3.54
C LYS A 64 -3.28 4.94 -3.49
N MET A 65 -3.09 3.64 -3.72
CA MET A 65 -1.77 3.02 -3.81
C MET A 65 -0.96 3.61 -4.97
N LEU A 66 -1.54 3.76 -6.17
CA LEU A 66 -0.86 4.37 -7.32
C LEU A 66 -0.42 5.81 -7.05
N ILE A 67 -1.30 6.63 -6.43
CA ILE A 67 -0.95 8.00 -6.04
C ILE A 67 0.19 8.01 -5.01
N THR A 68 0.19 7.04 -4.09
CA THR A 68 1.26 6.90 -3.09
C THR A 68 2.58 6.52 -3.74
N LEU A 69 2.58 5.54 -4.66
CA LEU A 69 3.77 5.14 -5.41
C LEU A 69 4.33 6.28 -6.26
N TYR A 70 3.46 7.06 -6.92
CA TYR A 70 3.85 8.26 -7.64
C TYR A 70 4.52 9.28 -6.72
N ARG A 71 3.92 9.54 -5.55
CA ARG A 71 4.47 10.46 -4.55
C ARG A 71 5.84 10.01 -4.03
N VAL A 72 6.00 8.72 -3.73
CA VAL A 72 7.28 8.13 -3.31
C VAL A 72 8.30 8.19 -4.45
N GLY A 73 7.88 7.92 -5.70
CA GLY A 73 8.72 8.01 -6.87
C GLY A 73 9.29 9.41 -7.08
N ILE A 74 8.48 10.46 -6.93
CA ILE A 74 8.95 11.85 -6.99
C ILE A 74 9.96 12.12 -5.87
N LEU A 75 9.63 11.76 -4.62
CA LEU A 75 10.53 11.97 -3.49
C LEU A 75 11.89 11.29 -3.72
N GLN A 76 11.90 10.03 -4.14
CA GLN A 76 13.12 9.24 -4.32
C GLN A 76 13.93 9.73 -5.52
N ILE A 77 13.31 9.83 -6.71
CA ILE A 77 14.03 10.09 -7.97
C ILE A 77 14.39 11.57 -8.12
N PHE A 78 13.48 12.48 -7.77
CA PHE A 78 13.66 13.91 -8.04
C PHE A 78 14.26 14.69 -6.87
N PHE A 79 14.10 14.21 -5.64
CA PHE A 79 14.63 14.90 -4.47
C PHE A 79 15.84 14.16 -3.87
N LEU A 80 15.62 12.99 -3.27
CA LEU A 80 16.65 12.32 -2.48
C LEU A 80 17.86 11.88 -3.31
N ASN A 81 17.64 11.31 -4.51
CA ASN A 81 18.73 10.90 -5.41
C ASN A 81 19.54 12.09 -5.97
N LYS A 82 19.00 13.31 -5.91
CA LYS A 82 19.70 14.54 -6.33
C LYS A 82 20.32 15.30 -5.14
N GLY A 83 20.21 14.76 -3.92
CA GLY A 83 20.74 15.37 -2.70
C GLY A 83 19.82 16.42 -2.06
N TYR A 84 18.58 16.57 -2.54
CA TYR A 84 17.59 17.46 -1.92
C TYR A 84 16.99 16.84 -0.66
N SER A 85 16.53 17.70 0.24
CA SER A 85 15.96 17.33 1.52
C SER A 85 14.46 17.03 1.44
N HIS A 86 13.96 16.24 2.40
CA HIS A 86 12.53 15.97 2.57
C HIS A 86 11.70 17.27 2.74
N LYS A 87 12.32 18.33 3.27
CA LYS A 87 11.69 19.65 3.43
C LYS A 87 11.38 20.31 2.07
N GLU A 88 12.28 20.18 1.10
CA GLU A 88 12.08 20.74 -0.24
C GLU A 88 11.00 19.98 -1.01
N PHE A 89 10.92 18.66 -0.83
CA PHE A 89 9.82 17.86 -1.35
C PHE A 89 8.47 18.30 -0.78
N TRP A 90 8.41 18.58 0.53
CA TRP A 90 7.19 19.08 1.17
C TRP A 90 6.75 20.43 0.59
N ILE A 91 7.69 21.35 0.40
CA ILE A 91 7.43 22.66 -0.22
C ILE A 91 6.92 22.46 -1.66
N TYR A 92 7.55 21.60 -2.45
CA TYR A 92 7.09 21.26 -3.81
C TYR A 92 5.65 20.73 -3.84
N MET A 93 5.31 19.82 -2.94
CA MET A 93 3.97 19.22 -2.87
C MET A 93 2.87 20.20 -2.40
N THR A 94 3.26 21.25 -1.68
CA THR A 94 2.33 22.23 -1.09
C THR A 94 2.37 23.58 -1.79
N HIS A 95 3.23 23.75 -2.80
CA HIS A 95 3.28 24.97 -3.58
C HIS A 95 1.98 25.10 -4.38
N LYS A 96 1.14 26.06 -3.98
CA LYS A 96 0.00 26.48 -4.80
C LYS A 96 0.58 27.11 -6.07
N HIS A 97 0.24 26.55 -7.22
CA HIS A 97 0.37 27.26 -8.48
C HIS A 97 -0.77 28.27 -8.52
N ASN A 98 -0.44 29.56 -8.39
CA ASN A 98 -1.35 30.65 -8.73
C ASN A 98 -1.35 30.83 -10.25
#